data_AF-A0A7C9LQJ5-F1
#
_entry.id   AF-A0A7C9LQJ5-F1
#
_cell.length_a   1.000
_cell.length_b   1.000
_cell.length_c   1.000
_cell.angle_alpha   90.00
_cell.angle_beta   90.00
_cell.angle_gamma   90.00
#
_symmetry.space_group_name_H-M   'P 1'
#
loop_
_entity.id
_entity.type
_entity.pdbx_description
1 polymer ?
#
loop_
_entity_poly.entity_id
_entity_poly.type
_entity_poly.pdbx_seq_one_letter_code
_entity_poly.pdbx_strand_id
1 'polypeptide(L)'
;MKKMRQEEGALTANVRGPVSQLENPSAFDQLAYAEPDFVPSGTTALARVRRAHMSLLQMSRAEMEQAVQDLAESNVPPARGLELLLRVTLGDAQSVSQAQLRPTGHSPLELESTCHEAAAIGVAHAMLGDYEQAAAHLLVARTLAQALGLTNRVQNLTLEWARVSSLRGRPEPAAIESQLRQAMPAKRRAWGQRTLAEAYMAMGCYGDALQAMGTPDIDLPLDRALRNFLHGLNGLPPLVEYAPMLPYAQLAAALTRAHWSDYGFSLVNVDGEPTRAYATILESIALVRSGDLAQQAVRTLSRLTFTAADLSVYRLVVLFWAVAQGAQLHGGALAGRDIPLLEQLRSSVLRLGRPHDVLRLLRRLGPDQFTLLAFSPLGDEIVPVGLQGLGLITGQHIVLGGAEHKLPGRTGRVAVLQALELPYDDLKRSEAKRYKQILGELGQPCINAGWLLRAYTQLADASERLGHLNDAAAWNASYQRVFDMLSTDLQTAIRQSKSRKT
;
A
#
# COMPACT_ATOMS: atom_id res chain seq x y z
N MET A 1 36.99 36.70 -32.71
CA MET A 1 36.03 37.82 -32.53
C MET A 1 35.45 38.19 -33.89
N LYS A 2 34.11 38.28 -33.98
CA LYS A 2 33.29 38.74 -35.14
C LYS A 2 33.30 37.86 -36.41
N LYS A 3 32.50 36.78 -36.38
CA LYS A 3 31.68 36.23 -37.50
C LYS A 3 31.33 34.77 -37.20
N MET A 4 30.33 34.52 -36.34
CA MET A 4 29.69 33.19 -36.20
C MET A 4 28.49 33.24 -35.24
N ARG A 5 27.63 34.25 -35.39
CA ARG A 5 26.33 34.35 -34.69
C ARG A 5 25.36 35.12 -35.57
N GLN A 6 24.82 34.45 -36.57
CA GLN A 6 23.70 34.96 -37.37
C GLN A 6 23.11 33.80 -38.18
N GLU A 7 22.72 32.70 -37.52
CA GLU A 7 21.97 31.60 -38.14
C GLU A 7 21.27 30.70 -37.10
N GLU A 8 20.81 31.28 -35.99
CA GLU A 8 19.90 30.62 -35.00
C GLU A 8 18.54 31.34 -34.96
N GLY A 9 18.07 31.80 -36.12
CA GLY A 9 16.87 32.63 -36.24
C GLY A 9 16.04 32.29 -37.46
N ALA A 10 15.80 31.02 -37.74
CA ALA A 10 14.77 30.58 -38.68
C ALA A 10 14.49 29.09 -38.49
N LEU A 11 13.22 28.76 -38.23
CA LEU A 11 12.55 27.43 -38.25
C LEU A 11 11.95 26.97 -36.92
N THR A 12 11.16 27.83 -36.26
CA THR A 12 9.86 27.37 -35.75
C THR A 12 8.84 27.53 -36.87
N ALA A 13 8.73 26.51 -37.72
CA ALA A 13 7.63 26.44 -38.66
C ALA A 13 6.33 26.43 -37.84
N ASN A 14 5.57 27.54 -37.88
CA ASN A 14 4.20 27.60 -37.39
C ASN A 14 3.39 26.59 -38.21
N VAL A 15 3.25 25.36 -37.71
CA VAL A 15 2.36 24.34 -38.26
C VAL A 15 0.94 24.87 -38.04
N ARG A 16 0.39 25.56 -39.04
CA ARG A 16 -1.02 25.93 -39.08
C ARG A 16 -1.83 24.66 -39.35
N GLY A 17 -2.28 23.98 -38.29
CA GLY A 17 -3.31 22.97 -38.41
C GLY A 17 -4.59 23.60 -39.00
N PRO A 18 -5.33 22.93 -39.90
CA PRO A 18 -6.60 23.43 -40.41
C PRO A 18 -7.61 23.61 -39.26
N VAL A 19 -8.37 24.70 -39.28
CA VAL A 19 -9.38 25.06 -38.25
C VAL A 19 -10.37 23.91 -37.97
N SER A 20 -10.65 23.07 -38.98
CA SER A 20 -11.51 21.89 -38.86
C SER A 20 -11.02 20.83 -37.86
N GLN A 21 -9.72 20.77 -37.56
CA GLN A 21 -9.17 19.86 -36.56
C GLN A 21 -9.43 20.33 -35.12
N LEU A 22 -9.62 21.63 -34.89
CA LEU A 22 -9.89 22.16 -33.54
C LEU A 22 -11.33 21.91 -33.08
N GLU A 23 -12.26 21.84 -34.04
CA GLU A 23 -13.70 21.64 -33.80
C GLU A 23 -14.08 20.16 -33.65
N ASN A 24 -13.29 19.24 -34.21
CA ASN A 24 -13.50 17.80 -34.09
C ASN A 24 -12.71 17.24 -32.89
N PRO A 25 -13.38 16.80 -31.80
CA PRO A 25 -12.70 16.30 -30.61
C PRO A 25 -11.73 15.13 -30.89
N SER A 26 -12.10 14.18 -31.74
CA SER A 26 -11.27 13.01 -32.05
C SER A 26 -10.04 13.41 -32.85
N ALA A 27 -10.19 14.29 -33.84
CA ALA A 27 -9.07 14.79 -34.63
C ALA A 27 -8.09 15.59 -33.76
N PHE A 28 -8.61 16.42 -32.85
CA PHE A 28 -7.77 17.16 -31.91
C PHE A 28 -7.04 16.23 -30.93
N ASP A 29 -7.71 15.22 -30.37
CA ASP A 29 -7.10 14.25 -29.44
C ASP A 29 -5.94 13.48 -30.10
N GLN A 30 -6.09 13.12 -31.39
CA GLN A 30 -5.02 12.50 -32.17
C GLN A 30 -3.87 13.47 -32.45
N LEU A 31 -4.18 14.71 -32.85
CA LEU A 31 -3.18 15.74 -33.13
C LEU A 31 -2.36 16.09 -31.88
N ALA A 32 -3.03 16.39 -30.76
CA ALA A 32 -2.40 16.76 -29.50
C ALA A 32 -1.46 15.66 -28.97
N TYR A 33 -1.74 14.41 -29.32
CA TYR A 33 -0.91 13.28 -28.98
C TYR A 33 0.28 13.08 -29.93
N ALA A 34 0.06 13.25 -31.23
CA ALA A 34 1.11 13.14 -32.23
C ALA A 34 2.13 14.30 -32.12
N GLU A 35 1.65 15.49 -31.77
CA GLU A 35 2.42 16.73 -31.71
C GLU A 35 2.22 17.42 -30.33
N PRO A 36 2.87 16.95 -29.26
CA PRO A 36 2.70 17.52 -27.91
C PRO A 36 3.20 18.98 -27.77
N ASP A 37 4.05 19.43 -28.70
CA ASP A 37 4.55 20.80 -28.79
C ASP A 37 3.67 21.68 -29.71
N PHE A 38 2.59 21.13 -30.27
CA PHE A 38 1.65 21.89 -31.09
C PHE A 38 1.00 23.00 -30.27
N VAL A 39 1.06 24.22 -30.77
CA VAL A 39 0.37 25.37 -30.19
C VAL A 39 -0.70 25.84 -31.17
N PRO A 40 -2.00 25.66 -30.86
CA PRO A 40 -3.07 26.16 -31.70
C PRO A 40 -2.90 27.65 -32.00
N SER A 41 -2.70 27.99 -33.27
CA SER A 41 -2.57 29.38 -33.71
C SER A 41 -3.93 30.05 -33.82
N GLY A 42 -4.09 31.25 -33.25
CA GLY A 42 -5.29 32.07 -33.41
C GLY A 42 -5.81 32.71 -32.11
N THR A 43 -6.72 33.67 -32.28
CA THR A 43 -7.36 34.44 -31.19
C THR A 43 -8.79 34.00 -30.90
N THR A 44 -9.30 32.98 -31.61
CA THR A 44 -10.66 32.48 -31.37
C THR A 44 -10.78 31.89 -29.97
N ALA A 45 -11.99 31.93 -29.40
CA ALA A 45 -12.25 31.34 -28.08
C ALA A 45 -11.89 29.85 -28.04
N LEU A 46 -12.24 29.09 -29.10
CA LEU A 46 -11.88 27.67 -29.20
C LEU A 46 -10.36 27.46 -29.29
N ALA A 47 -9.61 28.31 -30.00
CA ALA A 47 -8.15 28.21 -30.04
C ALA A 47 -7.51 28.44 -28.65
N ARG A 48 -8.07 29.35 -27.83
CA ARG A 48 -7.66 29.52 -26.43
C ARG A 48 -7.96 28.27 -25.61
N VAL A 49 -9.15 27.69 -25.76
CA VAL A 49 -9.53 26.44 -25.07
C VAL A 49 -8.60 25.27 -25.45
N ARG A 50 -8.27 25.14 -26.73
CA ARG A 50 -7.34 24.11 -27.20
C ARG A 50 -5.90 24.34 -26.71
N ARG A 51 -5.44 25.59 -26.61
CA ARG A 51 -4.15 25.93 -25.95
C ARG A 51 -4.13 25.51 -24.48
N ALA A 52 -5.22 25.76 -23.74
CA ALA A 52 -5.37 25.28 -22.38
C ALA A 52 -5.38 23.74 -22.27
N HIS A 53 -5.88 23.03 -23.29
CA HIS A 53 -5.76 21.57 -23.34
C HIS A 53 -4.29 21.14 -23.54
N MET A 54 -3.50 21.85 -24.34
CA MET A 54 -2.08 21.53 -24.52
C MET A 54 -1.26 21.74 -23.24
N SER A 55 -1.60 22.72 -22.39
CA SER A 55 -0.89 22.93 -21.12
C SER A 55 -1.04 21.75 -20.14
N LEU A 56 -2.18 21.04 -20.17
CA LEU A 56 -2.35 19.77 -19.44
C LEU A 56 -1.35 18.69 -19.91
N LEU A 57 -0.99 18.65 -21.19
CA LEU A 57 -0.06 17.67 -21.73
C LEU A 57 1.40 18.01 -21.40
N GLN A 58 1.70 19.31 -21.38
CA GLN A 58 3.04 19.83 -21.07
C GLN A 58 3.35 19.77 -19.57
N MET A 59 2.32 19.76 -18.71
CA MET A 59 2.42 19.64 -17.25
C MET A 59 3.23 20.78 -16.60
N SER A 60 3.28 21.95 -17.24
CA SER A 60 3.87 23.15 -16.67
C SER A 60 2.88 23.81 -15.71
N ARG A 61 3.24 23.91 -14.43
CA ARG A 61 2.36 24.47 -13.41
C ARG A 61 1.92 25.90 -13.72
N ALA A 62 2.85 26.76 -14.12
CA ALA A 62 2.54 28.15 -14.44
C ALA A 62 1.59 28.28 -15.65
N GLU A 63 1.78 27.45 -16.66
CA GLU A 63 0.90 27.44 -17.84
C GLU A 63 -0.48 26.87 -17.52
N MET A 64 -0.56 25.87 -16.63
CA MET A 64 -1.83 25.34 -16.15
C MET A 64 -2.60 26.38 -15.32
N GLU A 65 -1.92 27.10 -14.43
CA GLU A 65 -2.53 28.18 -13.63
C GLU A 65 -3.06 29.32 -14.52
N GLN A 66 -2.29 29.75 -15.52
CA GLN A 66 -2.76 30.73 -16.50
C GLN A 66 -3.95 30.19 -17.32
N ALA A 67 -3.89 28.93 -17.75
CA ALA A 67 -4.97 28.31 -18.52
C ALA A 67 -6.28 28.23 -17.73
N VAL A 68 -6.24 28.00 -16.41
CA VAL A 68 -7.44 28.06 -15.56
C VAL A 68 -8.09 29.44 -15.59
N GLN A 69 -7.29 30.51 -15.48
CA GLN A 69 -7.80 31.89 -15.54
C GLN A 69 -8.43 32.19 -16.91
N ASP A 70 -7.75 31.80 -18.00
CA ASP A 70 -8.23 32.02 -19.36
C ASP A 70 -9.54 31.26 -19.66
N LEU A 71 -9.75 30.10 -19.04
CA LEU A 71 -10.93 29.27 -19.23
C LEU A 71 -12.13 29.70 -18.38
N ALA A 72 -11.91 30.27 -17.20
CA ALA A 72 -12.98 30.66 -16.27
C ALA A 72 -13.97 31.67 -16.88
N GLU A 73 -13.52 32.49 -17.82
CA GLU A 73 -14.34 33.48 -18.53
C GLU A 73 -14.95 32.94 -19.85
N SER A 74 -14.61 31.71 -20.24
CA SER A 74 -15.01 31.14 -21.53
C SER A 74 -16.29 30.31 -21.42
N ASN A 75 -17.31 30.69 -22.18
CA ASN A 75 -18.56 29.93 -22.33
C ASN A 75 -18.51 28.91 -23.49
N VAL A 76 -17.36 28.72 -24.14
CA VAL A 76 -17.22 27.85 -25.32
C VAL A 76 -16.87 26.42 -24.91
N PRO A 77 -17.68 25.41 -25.25
CA PRO A 77 -17.30 24.01 -25.02
C PRO A 77 -15.99 23.65 -25.75
N PRO A 78 -15.05 22.91 -25.14
CA PRO A 78 -15.12 22.22 -23.85
C PRO A 78 -14.48 22.95 -22.64
N ALA A 79 -14.54 24.29 -22.57
CA ALA A 79 -13.81 25.10 -21.58
C ALA A 79 -13.98 24.66 -20.12
N ARG A 80 -15.23 24.54 -19.65
CA ARG A 80 -15.56 24.18 -18.26
C ARG A 80 -14.95 22.85 -17.83
N GLY A 81 -15.08 21.81 -18.65
CA GLY A 81 -14.50 20.51 -18.34
C GLY A 81 -12.98 20.54 -18.26
N LEU A 82 -12.32 21.30 -19.14
CA LEU A 82 -10.88 21.48 -19.10
C LEU A 82 -10.43 22.31 -17.88
N GLU A 83 -11.20 23.33 -17.49
CA GLU A 83 -10.94 24.12 -16.28
C GLU A 83 -10.92 23.22 -15.04
N LEU A 84 -11.93 22.36 -14.87
CA LEU A 84 -11.97 21.43 -13.74
C LEU A 84 -10.82 20.42 -13.78
N LEU A 85 -10.45 19.91 -14.95
CA LEU A 85 -9.29 19.01 -15.11
C LEU A 85 -7.98 19.70 -14.71
N LEU A 86 -7.79 20.96 -15.10
CA LEU A 86 -6.61 21.74 -14.71
C LEU A 86 -6.60 21.97 -13.20
N ARG A 87 -7.73 22.37 -12.61
CA ARG A 87 -7.85 22.62 -11.17
C ARG A 87 -7.54 21.38 -10.34
N VAL A 88 -8.08 20.21 -10.71
CA VAL A 88 -7.76 18.97 -9.98
C VAL A 88 -6.29 18.58 -10.16
N THR A 89 -5.71 18.79 -11.35
CA THR A 89 -4.28 18.53 -11.61
C THR A 89 -3.37 19.46 -10.78
N LEU A 90 -3.84 20.69 -10.50
CA LEU A 90 -3.18 21.66 -9.62
C LEU A 90 -3.41 21.39 -8.11
N GLY A 91 -4.19 20.36 -7.75
CA GLY A 91 -4.42 19.94 -6.37
C GLY A 91 -5.73 20.44 -5.74
N ASP A 92 -6.60 21.13 -6.49
CA ASP A 92 -7.89 21.62 -5.99
C ASP A 92 -8.98 20.53 -6.01
N ALA A 93 -8.70 19.38 -5.40
CA ALA A 93 -9.62 18.25 -5.38
C ALA A 93 -10.91 18.57 -4.62
N GLN A 94 -10.83 19.34 -3.52
CA GLN A 94 -12.00 19.66 -2.70
C GLN A 94 -13.04 20.46 -3.48
N SER A 95 -12.66 21.54 -4.17
CA SER A 95 -13.61 22.34 -4.94
C SER A 95 -14.15 21.56 -6.14
N VAL A 96 -13.30 20.80 -6.84
CA VAL A 96 -13.72 20.02 -8.00
C VAL A 96 -14.69 18.89 -7.62
N SER A 97 -14.49 18.21 -6.49
CA SER A 97 -15.40 17.15 -6.03
C SER A 97 -16.83 17.63 -5.74
N GLN A 98 -16.99 18.92 -5.43
CA GLN A 98 -18.29 19.54 -5.16
C GLN A 98 -18.95 20.09 -6.43
N ALA A 99 -18.25 20.09 -7.56
CA ALA A 99 -18.80 20.55 -8.82
C ALA A 99 -19.91 19.60 -9.30
N GLN A 100 -21.06 20.16 -9.63
CA GLN A 100 -22.13 19.40 -10.27
C GLN A 100 -21.81 19.19 -11.75
N LEU A 101 -21.95 17.94 -12.21
CA LEU A 101 -21.91 17.60 -13.62
C LEU A 101 -23.05 18.34 -14.33
N ARG A 102 -22.72 19.17 -15.33
CA ARG A 102 -23.73 19.88 -16.13
C ARG A 102 -23.66 19.41 -17.57
N PRO A 103 -24.44 18.40 -17.99
CA PRO A 103 -24.52 18.05 -19.40
C PRO A 103 -25.16 19.23 -20.14
N THR A 104 -24.36 19.93 -20.97
CA THR A 104 -24.79 21.18 -21.62
C THR A 104 -25.45 20.98 -22.99
N GLY A 105 -25.40 19.78 -23.59
CA GLY A 105 -26.06 19.51 -24.87
C GLY A 105 -25.63 18.21 -25.55
N HIS A 106 -25.88 18.12 -26.86
CA HIS A 106 -25.63 16.94 -27.69
C HIS A 106 -24.52 17.15 -28.73
N SER A 107 -23.93 18.35 -28.83
CA SER A 107 -22.83 18.57 -29.78
C SER A 107 -21.56 17.83 -29.33
N PRO A 108 -20.66 17.44 -30.26
CA PRO A 108 -19.42 16.75 -29.90
C PRO A 108 -18.55 17.51 -28.88
N LEU A 109 -18.50 18.84 -28.94
CA LEU A 109 -17.72 19.67 -28.01
C LEU A 109 -18.36 19.75 -26.60
N GLU A 110 -19.68 19.72 -26.50
CA GLU A 110 -20.39 19.66 -25.21
C GLU A 110 -20.26 18.29 -24.54
N LEU A 111 -20.32 17.22 -25.34
CA LEU A 111 -20.02 15.87 -24.86
C LEU A 111 -18.56 15.75 -24.43
N GLU A 112 -17.62 16.38 -25.16
CA GLU A 112 -16.22 16.46 -24.75
C GLU A 112 -16.08 17.21 -23.42
N SER A 113 -16.79 18.35 -23.24
CA SER A 113 -16.82 19.06 -21.95
C SER A 113 -17.29 18.13 -20.82
N THR A 114 -18.43 17.45 -21.03
CA THR A 114 -19.02 16.55 -20.03
C THR A 114 -18.08 15.39 -19.69
N CYS A 115 -17.38 14.86 -20.69
CA CYS A 115 -16.33 13.85 -20.50
C CYS A 115 -15.21 14.37 -19.58
N HIS A 116 -14.71 15.57 -19.84
CA HIS A 116 -13.65 16.18 -19.02
C HIS A 116 -14.14 16.55 -17.61
N GLU A 117 -15.37 17.05 -17.45
CA GLU A 117 -15.99 17.31 -16.15
C GLU A 117 -16.09 16.03 -15.32
N ALA A 118 -16.64 14.96 -15.90
CA ALA A 118 -16.74 13.65 -15.23
C ALA A 118 -15.36 13.11 -14.86
N ALA A 119 -14.37 13.24 -15.75
CA ALA A 119 -13.00 12.82 -15.47
C ALA A 119 -12.39 13.60 -14.28
N ALA A 120 -12.56 14.92 -14.26
CA ALA A 120 -12.03 15.78 -13.21
C ALA A 120 -12.64 15.46 -11.84
N ILE A 121 -13.97 15.34 -11.78
CA ILE A 121 -14.71 14.97 -10.56
C ILE A 121 -14.29 13.57 -10.09
N GLY A 122 -14.14 12.63 -11.02
CA GLY A 122 -13.66 11.27 -10.71
C GLY A 122 -12.27 11.26 -10.09
N VAL A 123 -11.32 11.99 -10.67
CA VAL A 123 -9.96 12.15 -10.13
C VAL A 123 -9.99 12.85 -8.76
N ALA A 124 -10.83 13.87 -8.60
CA ALA A 124 -10.95 14.59 -7.34
C ALA A 124 -11.44 13.67 -6.21
N HIS A 125 -12.49 12.88 -6.44
CA HIS A 125 -12.93 11.87 -5.48
C HIS A 125 -11.85 10.82 -5.19
N ALA A 126 -11.08 10.39 -6.20
CA ALA A 126 -9.97 9.46 -5.99
C ALA A 126 -8.89 10.06 -5.07
N MET A 127 -8.55 11.33 -5.23
CA MET A 127 -7.60 12.05 -4.37
C MET A 127 -8.10 12.20 -2.92
N LEU A 128 -9.42 12.35 -2.74
CA LEU A 128 -10.05 12.48 -1.42
C LEU A 128 -10.33 11.13 -0.74
N GLY A 129 -10.18 10.02 -1.46
CA GLY A 129 -10.41 8.66 -0.95
C GLY A 129 -11.82 8.11 -1.18
N ASP A 130 -12.69 8.84 -1.89
CA ASP A 130 -14.06 8.44 -2.22
C ASP A 130 -14.09 7.55 -3.47
N TYR A 131 -13.46 6.37 -3.39
CA TYR A 131 -13.20 5.55 -4.58
C TYR A 131 -14.45 5.03 -5.30
N GLU A 132 -15.58 4.87 -4.60
CA GLU A 132 -16.83 4.46 -5.23
C GLU A 132 -17.39 5.55 -6.16
N GLN A 133 -17.39 6.81 -5.69
CA GLN A 133 -17.79 7.96 -6.50
C GLN A 133 -16.77 8.19 -7.63
N ALA A 134 -15.47 8.08 -7.33
CA ALA A 134 -14.42 8.17 -8.32
C ALA A 134 -14.65 7.18 -9.47
N ALA A 135 -14.93 5.92 -9.14
CA ALA A 135 -15.26 4.91 -10.14
C ALA A 135 -16.49 5.36 -10.94
N ALA A 136 -17.65 5.63 -10.32
CA ALA A 136 -18.86 6.01 -11.06
C ALA A 136 -18.61 7.13 -12.10
N HIS A 137 -17.90 8.19 -11.72
CA HIS A 137 -17.55 9.30 -12.61
C HIS A 137 -16.56 8.92 -13.72
N LEU A 138 -15.52 8.13 -13.41
CA LEU A 138 -14.57 7.64 -14.41
C LEU A 138 -15.23 6.71 -15.44
N LEU A 139 -16.25 5.94 -15.05
CA LEU A 139 -17.03 5.11 -15.99
C LEU A 139 -17.75 5.99 -17.02
N VAL A 140 -18.41 7.05 -16.54
CA VAL A 140 -19.12 8.01 -17.40
C VAL A 140 -18.14 8.69 -18.35
N ALA A 141 -17.03 9.22 -17.82
CA ALA A 141 -15.99 9.85 -18.61
C ALA A 141 -15.44 8.92 -19.70
N ARG A 142 -15.14 7.66 -19.35
CA ARG A 142 -14.60 6.67 -20.29
C ARG A 142 -15.61 6.34 -21.39
N THR A 143 -16.88 6.19 -21.03
CA THR A 143 -17.95 5.88 -22.00
C THR A 143 -18.13 7.02 -23.00
N LEU A 144 -18.12 8.27 -22.53
CA LEU A 144 -18.17 9.45 -23.40
C LEU A 144 -16.93 9.57 -24.29
N ALA A 145 -15.74 9.35 -23.73
CA ALA A 145 -14.50 9.36 -24.49
C ALA A 145 -14.48 8.31 -25.62
N GLN A 146 -15.02 7.11 -25.35
CA GLN A 146 -15.18 6.06 -26.37
C GLN A 146 -16.17 6.46 -27.45
N ALA A 147 -17.33 7.00 -27.07
CA ALA A 147 -18.36 7.46 -28.01
C ALA A 147 -17.84 8.59 -28.93
N LEU A 148 -16.97 9.46 -28.41
CA LEU A 148 -16.34 10.56 -29.13
C LEU A 148 -15.08 10.16 -29.92
N GLY A 149 -14.59 8.92 -29.78
CA GLY A 149 -13.35 8.48 -30.42
C GLY A 149 -12.08 9.16 -29.87
N LEU A 150 -12.09 9.59 -28.61
CA LEU A 150 -10.94 10.20 -27.90
C LEU A 150 -9.97 9.11 -27.42
N THR A 151 -9.27 8.48 -28.37
CA THR A 151 -8.44 7.30 -28.12
C THR A 151 -7.42 7.50 -26.99
N ASN A 152 -6.78 8.66 -26.94
CA ASN A 152 -5.75 8.95 -25.94
C ASN A 152 -6.37 9.20 -24.57
N ARG A 153 -7.53 9.86 -24.53
CA ARG A 153 -8.30 10.05 -23.31
C ARG A 153 -8.82 8.72 -22.75
N VAL A 154 -9.29 7.81 -23.60
CA VAL A 154 -9.74 6.46 -23.19
C VAL A 154 -8.61 5.69 -22.52
N GLN A 155 -7.39 5.73 -23.08
CA GLN A 155 -6.22 5.10 -22.46
C GLN A 155 -5.95 5.66 -21.05
N ASN A 156 -5.93 7.00 -20.91
CA ASN A 156 -5.71 7.64 -19.61
C ASN A 156 -6.78 7.27 -18.58
N LEU A 157 -8.05 7.32 -18.98
CA LEU A 157 -9.17 6.98 -18.10
C LEU A 157 -9.18 5.51 -17.73
N THR A 158 -8.69 4.62 -18.61
CA THR A 158 -8.57 3.20 -18.31
C THR A 158 -7.50 2.94 -17.26
N LEU A 159 -6.36 3.63 -17.34
CA LEU A 159 -5.31 3.53 -16.32
C LEU A 159 -5.77 4.12 -14.98
N GLU A 160 -6.44 5.28 -14.97
CA GLU A 160 -6.96 5.87 -13.72
C GLU A 160 -8.06 4.99 -13.12
N TRP A 161 -8.96 4.46 -13.96
CA TRP A 161 -9.96 3.48 -13.52
C TRP A 161 -9.30 2.27 -12.85
N ALA A 162 -8.26 1.70 -13.47
CA ALA A 162 -7.59 0.53 -12.93
C ALA A 162 -6.87 0.83 -11.60
N ARG A 163 -6.30 2.04 -11.46
CA ARG A 163 -5.75 2.54 -10.19
C ARG A 163 -6.84 2.62 -9.12
N VAL A 164 -7.96 3.27 -9.40
CA VAL A 164 -9.10 3.38 -8.48
C VAL A 164 -9.67 2.01 -8.14
N SER A 165 -9.77 1.09 -9.11
CA SER A 165 -10.23 -0.28 -8.88
C SER A 165 -9.30 -1.03 -7.92
N SER A 166 -7.98 -0.86 -8.07
CA SER A 166 -6.98 -1.41 -7.14
C SER A 166 -7.16 -0.84 -5.72
N LEU A 167 -7.40 0.47 -5.59
CA LEU A 167 -7.69 1.13 -4.32
C LEU A 167 -9.06 0.73 -3.71
N ARG A 168 -9.96 0.16 -4.51
CA ARG A 168 -11.20 -0.49 -4.03
C ARG A 168 -11.01 -1.96 -3.67
N GLY A 169 -9.80 -2.48 -3.74
CA GLY A 169 -9.50 -3.90 -3.49
C GLY A 169 -9.93 -4.84 -4.62
N ARG A 170 -10.06 -4.30 -5.84
CA ARG A 170 -10.33 -5.04 -7.09
C ARG A 170 -9.22 -4.77 -8.11
N PRO A 171 -7.96 -5.15 -7.82
CA PRO A 171 -6.85 -4.95 -8.74
C PRO A 171 -7.06 -5.77 -10.04
N GLU A 172 -6.83 -5.13 -11.18
CA GLU A 172 -6.98 -5.73 -12.52
C GLU A 172 -5.68 -5.58 -13.34
N PRO A 173 -4.57 -6.22 -12.92
CA PRO A 173 -3.26 -6.04 -13.57
C PRO A 173 -3.29 -6.42 -15.06
N ALA A 174 -4.02 -7.47 -15.43
CA ALA A 174 -4.15 -7.90 -16.84
C ALA A 174 -4.77 -6.81 -17.75
N ALA A 175 -5.71 -6.01 -17.22
CA ALA A 175 -6.29 -4.91 -17.97
C ALA A 175 -5.26 -3.79 -18.22
N ILE A 176 -4.44 -3.48 -17.21
CA ILE A 176 -3.36 -2.49 -17.32
C ILE A 176 -2.28 -2.98 -18.29
N GLU A 177 -1.87 -4.24 -18.20
CA GLU A 177 -0.90 -4.84 -19.13
C GLU A 177 -1.37 -4.76 -20.59
N SER A 178 -2.65 -5.06 -20.84
CA SER A 178 -3.22 -4.92 -22.18
C SER A 178 -3.16 -3.48 -22.70
N GLN A 179 -3.30 -2.48 -21.83
CA GLN A 179 -3.13 -1.07 -22.21
C GLN A 179 -1.67 -0.74 -22.49
N LEU A 180 -0.75 -1.20 -21.64
CA LEU A 180 0.70 -0.95 -21.79
C LEU A 180 1.30 -1.51 -23.08
N ARG A 181 0.67 -2.53 -23.69
CA ARG A 181 1.04 -3.05 -25.02
C ARG A 181 0.73 -2.10 -26.17
N GLN A 182 -0.15 -1.12 -25.97
CA GLN A 182 -0.48 -0.12 -26.98
C GLN A 182 0.64 0.95 -27.07
N ALA A 183 0.71 1.64 -28.20
CA ALA A 183 1.60 2.78 -28.35
C ALA A 183 1.17 3.88 -27.35
N MET A 184 2.11 4.35 -26.53
CA MET A 184 1.91 5.40 -25.54
C MET A 184 3.18 6.24 -25.32
N PRO A 185 3.08 7.51 -24.90
CA PRO A 185 4.22 8.36 -24.62
C PRO A 185 4.96 7.86 -23.38
N ALA A 186 6.27 8.12 -23.30
CA ALA A 186 7.13 7.60 -22.23
C ALA A 186 6.61 7.95 -20.82
N LYS A 187 6.18 9.20 -20.59
CA LYS A 187 5.61 9.63 -19.29
C LYS A 187 4.36 8.83 -18.90
N ARG A 188 3.48 8.56 -19.87
CA ARG A 188 2.24 7.79 -19.67
C ARG A 188 2.56 6.31 -19.44
N ARG A 189 3.53 5.76 -20.17
CA ARG A 189 4.03 4.40 -19.95
C ARG A 189 4.58 4.24 -18.53
N ALA A 190 5.42 5.17 -18.08
CA ALA A 190 5.95 5.15 -16.72
C ALA A 190 4.83 5.20 -15.67
N TRP A 191 3.83 6.06 -15.87
CA TRP A 191 2.67 6.06 -14.98
C TRP A 191 1.88 4.75 -15.01
N GLY A 192 1.60 4.19 -16.18
CA GLY A 192 0.92 2.90 -16.30
C GLY A 192 1.70 1.73 -15.70
N GLN A 193 3.05 1.74 -15.79
CA GLN A 193 3.92 0.77 -15.13
C GLN A 193 3.84 0.89 -13.60
N ARG A 194 3.83 2.10 -13.05
CA ARG A 194 3.59 2.32 -11.61
C ARG A 194 2.22 1.79 -11.19
N THR A 195 1.16 2.13 -11.94
CA THR A 195 -0.19 1.63 -11.65
C THR A 195 -0.26 0.10 -11.71
N LEU A 196 0.44 -0.53 -12.65
CA LEU A 196 0.54 -1.99 -12.73
C LEU A 196 1.27 -2.57 -11.51
N ALA A 197 2.39 -1.97 -11.11
CA ALA A 197 3.12 -2.39 -9.92
C ALA A 197 2.27 -2.24 -8.65
N GLU A 198 1.55 -1.12 -8.48
CA GLU A 198 0.62 -0.89 -7.37
C GLU A 198 -0.54 -1.90 -7.35
N ALA A 199 -1.06 -2.29 -8.52
CA ALA A 199 -2.08 -3.34 -8.63
C ALA A 199 -1.53 -4.70 -8.17
N TYR A 200 -0.32 -5.07 -8.58
CA TYR A 200 0.35 -6.28 -8.10
C TYR A 200 0.66 -6.23 -6.60
N MET A 201 1.06 -5.07 -6.08
CA MET A 201 1.24 -4.85 -4.64
C MET A 201 -0.06 -5.10 -3.87
N ALA A 202 -1.19 -4.57 -4.34
CA ALA A 202 -2.51 -4.77 -3.71
C ALA A 202 -2.96 -6.25 -3.67
N MET A 203 -2.39 -7.09 -4.55
CA MET A 203 -2.55 -8.55 -4.56
C MET A 203 -1.48 -9.30 -3.74
N GLY A 204 -0.50 -8.60 -3.18
CA GLY A 204 0.65 -9.19 -2.48
C GLY A 204 1.68 -9.87 -3.41
N CYS A 205 1.66 -9.60 -4.72
CA CYS A 205 2.58 -10.17 -5.69
C CYS A 205 3.81 -9.27 -5.88
N TYR A 206 4.65 -9.12 -4.85
CA TYR A 206 5.74 -8.13 -4.88
C TYR A 206 6.84 -8.44 -5.91
N GLY A 207 7.06 -9.71 -6.24
CA GLY A 207 7.97 -10.08 -7.32
C GLY A 207 7.47 -9.59 -8.68
N ASP A 208 6.18 -9.78 -8.96
CA ASP A 208 5.55 -9.35 -10.21
C ASP A 208 5.46 -7.81 -10.28
N ALA A 209 5.21 -7.16 -9.15
CA ALA A 209 5.26 -5.70 -9.04
C ALA A 209 6.65 -5.14 -9.40
N LEU A 210 7.72 -5.79 -8.92
CA LEU A 210 9.09 -5.42 -9.27
C LEU A 210 9.39 -5.67 -10.75
N GLN A 211 8.91 -6.78 -11.30
CA GLN A 211 9.06 -7.10 -12.72
C GLN A 211 8.31 -6.09 -13.61
N ALA A 212 7.13 -5.63 -13.20
CA ALA A 212 6.32 -4.65 -13.92
C ALA A 212 7.05 -3.29 -14.10
N MET A 213 7.94 -2.94 -13.17
CA MET A 213 8.77 -1.74 -13.26
C MET A 213 9.87 -1.83 -14.33
N GLY A 214 10.16 -3.00 -14.90
CA GLY A 214 11.17 -3.17 -15.95
C GLY A 214 12.61 -2.94 -15.48
N THR A 215 13.52 -2.53 -16.37
CA THR A 215 14.92 -2.23 -16.04
C THR A 215 15.09 -0.79 -15.53
N PRO A 216 16.10 -0.51 -14.68
CA PRO A 216 16.26 0.80 -14.02
C PRO A 216 16.79 1.92 -14.94
N ASP A 217 17.15 1.63 -16.18
CA ASP A 217 17.94 2.51 -17.06
C ASP A 217 17.19 3.81 -17.47
N ILE A 218 15.88 3.89 -17.24
CA ILE A 218 15.01 5.01 -17.64
C ILE A 218 14.09 5.46 -16.48
N ASP A 219 14.41 5.09 -15.24
CA ASP A 219 13.52 5.38 -14.12
C ASP A 219 13.48 6.89 -13.81
N LEU A 220 12.27 7.47 -13.76
CA LEU A 220 12.06 8.77 -13.13
C LEU A 220 12.35 8.67 -11.61
N PRO A 221 12.59 9.78 -10.90
CA PRO A 221 12.89 9.73 -9.46
C PRO A 221 11.87 8.92 -8.63
N LEU A 222 10.58 9.05 -8.95
CA LEU A 222 9.50 8.30 -8.28
C LEU A 222 9.54 6.79 -8.61
N ASP A 223 9.90 6.43 -9.84
CA ASP A 223 10.01 5.02 -10.27
C ASP A 223 11.16 4.32 -9.53
N ARG A 224 12.31 5.01 -9.38
CA ARG A 224 13.43 4.52 -8.56
C ARG A 224 13.03 4.34 -7.10
N ALA A 225 12.27 5.30 -6.56
CA ALA A 225 11.79 5.24 -5.19
C ALA A 225 10.86 4.04 -4.96
N LEU A 226 9.90 3.82 -5.88
CA LEU A 226 9.02 2.65 -5.85
C LEU A 226 9.80 1.34 -5.99
N ARG A 227 10.78 1.28 -6.91
CA ARG A 227 11.66 0.11 -7.07
C ARG A 227 12.42 -0.22 -5.79
N ASN A 228 13.01 0.78 -5.13
CA ASN A 228 13.67 0.59 -3.83
C ASN A 228 12.71 0.09 -2.76
N PHE A 229 11.47 0.60 -2.74
CA PHE A 229 10.44 0.11 -1.83
C PHE A 229 10.09 -1.36 -2.10
N LEU A 230 9.90 -1.73 -3.37
CA LEU A 230 9.65 -3.11 -3.80
C LEU A 230 10.83 -4.04 -3.50
N HIS A 231 12.08 -3.59 -3.65
CA HIS A 231 13.26 -4.31 -3.18
C HIS A 231 13.18 -4.58 -1.68
N GLY A 232 12.85 -3.54 -0.91
CA GLY A 232 12.53 -3.62 0.50
C GLY A 232 11.52 -4.74 0.76
N LEU A 233 10.32 -4.67 0.18
CA LEU A 233 9.27 -5.68 0.35
C LEU A 233 9.72 -7.10 -0.01
N ASN A 234 10.53 -7.27 -1.05
CA ASN A 234 11.01 -8.57 -1.52
C ASN A 234 12.20 -9.16 -0.74
N GLY A 235 12.82 -8.43 0.19
CA GLY A 235 14.02 -8.94 0.86
C GLY A 235 15.34 -8.58 0.18
N LEU A 236 15.31 -7.77 -0.86
CA LEU A 236 16.47 -7.46 -1.69
C LEU A 236 17.19 -6.20 -1.19
N PRO A 237 18.51 -6.07 -1.42
CA PRO A 237 19.24 -4.85 -1.09
C PRO A 237 18.72 -3.67 -1.93
N PRO A 238 18.76 -2.43 -1.40
CA PRO A 238 18.39 -1.24 -2.17
C PRO A 238 19.36 -1.02 -3.33
N LEU A 239 18.87 -0.47 -4.44
CA LEU A 239 19.68 -0.28 -5.66
C LEU A 239 20.46 1.04 -5.68
N VAL A 240 19.91 2.08 -5.05
CA VAL A 240 20.45 3.45 -5.13
C VAL A 240 20.21 4.19 -3.81
N GLU A 241 21.03 5.20 -3.54
CA GLU A 241 20.87 6.12 -2.41
C GLU A 241 19.46 6.75 -2.38
N TYR A 242 18.87 6.82 -1.18
CA TYR A 242 17.50 7.27 -0.99
C TYR A 242 17.36 8.76 -1.30
N ALA A 243 16.37 9.12 -2.12
CA ALA A 243 15.93 10.51 -2.26
C ALA A 243 14.87 10.78 -1.17
N PRO A 244 15.24 11.37 -0.01
CA PRO A 244 14.42 11.33 1.21
C PRO A 244 13.08 12.06 1.10
N MET A 245 12.90 12.92 0.10
CA MET A 245 11.68 13.71 -0.09
C MET A 245 10.55 12.95 -0.80
N LEU A 246 10.84 11.79 -1.43
CA LEU A 246 9.83 11.05 -2.20
C LEU A 246 9.07 10.05 -1.31
N PRO A 247 7.73 9.92 -1.42
CA PRO A 247 6.91 9.02 -0.60
C PRO A 247 7.46 7.58 -0.53
N TYR A 248 7.68 6.94 -1.68
CA TYR A 248 8.20 5.57 -1.71
C TYR A 248 9.64 5.44 -1.18
N ALA A 249 10.46 6.49 -1.26
CA ALA A 249 11.81 6.46 -0.73
C ALA A 249 11.80 6.50 0.81
N GLN A 250 10.88 7.26 1.40
CA GLN A 250 10.65 7.26 2.85
C GLN A 250 10.18 5.88 3.33
N LEU A 251 9.26 5.24 2.60
CA LEU A 251 8.81 3.87 2.91
C LEU A 251 9.94 2.84 2.81
N ALA A 252 10.79 2.94 1.77
CA ALA A 252 11.92 2.04 1.59
C ALA A 252 12.97 2.20 2.71
N ALA A 253 13.24 3.45 3.11
CA ALA A 253 14.11 3.74 4.24
C ALA A 253 13.52 3.20 5.57
N ALA A 254 12.21 3.37 5.79
CA ALA A 254 11.51 2.84 6.96
C ALA A 254 11.56 1.31 7.03
N LEU A 255 11.34 0.60 5.91
CA LEU A 255 11.50 -0.86 5.85
C LEU A 255 12.93 -1.30 6.22
N THR A 256 13.92 -0.56 5.74
CA THR A 256 15.33 -0.83 6.07
C THR A 256 15.58 -0.62 7.56
N ARG A 257 15.17 0.51 8.14
CA ARG A 257 15.34 0.81 9.58
C ARG A 257 14.60 -0.17 10.48
N ALA A 258 13.36 -0.52 10.11
CA ALA A 258 12.57 -1.52 10.83
C ALA A 258 13.25 -2.90 10.87
N HIS A 259 14.08 -3.23 9.88
CA HIS A 259 14.89 -4.45 9.90
C HIS A 259 16.05 -4.36 10.91
N TRP A 260 16.71 -3.20 11.02
CA TRP A 260 17.89 -2.99 11.89
C TRP A 260 17.57 -2.59 13.33
N SER A 261 16.30 -2.67 13.74
CA SER A 261 15.83 -2.31 15.08
C SER A 261 15.95 -0.81 15.45
N ASP A 262 16.00 0.07 14.46
CA ASP A 262 15.88 1.52 14.67
C ASP A 262 14.40 1.94 14.49
N TYR A 263 13.76 2.31 15.60
CA TYR A 263 12.31 2.51 15.68
C TYR A 263 11.89 3.99 15.75
N GLY A 264 12.85 4.91 15.69
CA GLY A 264 12.62 6.36 15.79
C GLY A 264 12.38 7.02 14.44
N PHE A 265 11.40 6.58 13.66
CA PHE A 265 11.04 7.24 12.40
C PHE A 265 9.58 7.68 12.36
N SER A 266 9.34 8.79 11.64
CA SER A 266 8.02 9.36 11.39
C SER A 266 7.81 9.44 9.88
N LEU A 267 6.64 9.02 9.44
CA LEU A 267 6.14 9.00 8.07
C LEU A 267 4.85 9.84 7.95
N VAL A 268 4.60 10.74 8.92
CA VAL A 268 3.41 11.62 8.98
C VAL A 268 3.25 12.49 7.72
N ASN A 269 4.34 12.75 7.00
CA ASN A 269 4.33 13.55 5.76
C ASN A 269 4.20 12.70 4.48
N VAL A 270 3.97 11.39 4.59
CA VAL A 270 3.75 10.52 3.43
C VAL A 270 2.28 10.56 3.04
N ASP A 271 2.00 11.39 2.04
CA ASP A 271 0.66 11.55 1.48
C ASP A 271 0.41 10.65 0.26
N GLY A 272 -0.84 10.60 -0.17
CA GLY A 272 -1.29 9.88 -1.36
C GLY A 272 -1.44 8.36 -1.13
N GLU A 273 -2.31 7.75 -1.90
CA GLU A 273 -2.55 6.30 -1.84
C GLU A 273 -1.89 5.62 -3.04
N PRO A 274 -1.25 4.44 -2.84
CA PRO A 274 -1.27 3.60 -1.62
C PRO A 274 -0.18 3.94 -0.57
N THR A 275 0.66 4.94 -0.80
CA THR A 275 1.85 5.22 0.04
C THR A 275 1.51 5.53 1.50
N ARG A 276 0.45 6.31 1.75
CA ARG A 276 -0.05 6.65 3.08
C ARG A 276 -0.50 5.42 3.87
N ALA A 277 -1.17 4.47 3.21
CA ALA A 277 -1.55 3.22 3.85
C ALA A 277 -0.33 2.41 4.32
N TYR A 278 0.68 2.25 3.46
CA TYR A 278 1.93 1.58 3.85
C TYR A 278 2.68 2.34 4.96
N ALA A 279 2.73 3.67 4.89
CA ALA A 279 3.33 4.49 5.95
C ALA A 279 2.67 4.21 7.30
N THR A 280 1.33 4.22 7.33
CA THR A 280 0.55 3.93 8.53
C THR A 280 0.85 2.55 9.11
N ILE A 281 0.98 1.53 8.25
CA ILE A 281 1.35 0.17 8.67
C ILE A 281 2.76 0.14 9.27
N LEU A 282 3.74 0.76 8.60
CA LEU A 282 5.14 0.74 9.05
C LEU A 282 5.34 1.53 10.35
N GLU A 283 4.69 2.67 10.50
CA GLU A 283 4.65 3.40 11.77
C GLU A 283 3.99 2.58 12.88
N SER A 284 2.86 1.92 12.58
CA SER A 284 2.19 1.07 13.56
C SER A 284 3.07 -0.11 13.99
N ILE A 285 3.86 -0.70 13.09
CA ILE A 285 4.87 -1.71 13.43
C ILE A 285 5.91 -1.13 14.40
N ALA A 286 6.43 0.08 14.13
CA ALA A 286 7.39 0.74 15.02
C ALA A 286 6.79 1.01 16.41
N LEU A 287 5.54 1.50 16.47
CA LEU A 287 4.82 1.77 17.73
C LEU A 287 4.62 0.50 18.56
N VAL A 288 4.20 -0.62 17.93
CA VAL A 288 4.00 -1.88 18.65
C VAL A 288 5.31 -2.47 19.17
N ARG A 289 6.41 -2.34 18.42
CA ARG A 289 7.74 -2.79 18.86
C ARG A 289 8.28 -2.05 20.07
N SER A 290 7.95 -0.77 20.20
CA SER A 290 8.32 0.02 21.37
C SER A 290 7.60 -0.42 22.65
N GLY A 291 6.59 -1.29 22.57
CA GLY A 291 5.82 -1.81 23.71
C GLY A 291 4.85 -0.79 24.28
N ASP A 292 5.36 0.31 24.85
CA ASP A 292 4.60 1.35 25.53
C ASP A 292 3.59 2.07 24.62
N LEU A 293 3.81 2.00 23.31
CA LEU A 293 3.00 2.67 22.30
C LEU A 293 2.07 1.71 21.52
N ALA A 294 1.97 0.45 21.92
CA ALA A 294 1.09 -0.53 21.25
C ALA A 294 -0.39 -0.08 21.22
N GLN A 295 -0.87 0.61 22.27
CA GLN A 295 -2.22 1.17 22.29
C GLN A 295 -2.44 2.28 21.25
N GLN A 296 -1.39 3.04 20.90
CA GLN A 296 -1.46 4.04 19.85
C GLN A 296 -1.64 3.37 18.47
N ALA A 297 -0.88 2.30 18.20
CA ALA A 297 -1.06 1.50 16.98
C ALA A 297 -2.49 0.95 16.85
N VAL A 298 -3.06 0.42 17.95
CA VAL A 298 -4.46 -0.05 17.95
C VAL A 298 -5.43 1.08 17.61
N ARG A 299 -5.27 2.28 18.20
CA ARG A 299 -6.14 3.43 17.92
C ARG A 299 -6.06 3.88 16.46
N THR A 300 -4.86 3.85 15.87
CA THR A 300 -4.67 4.19 14.46
C THR A 300 -5.29 3.13 13.54
N LEU A 301 -4.94 1.86 13.72
CA LEU A 301 -5.34 0.78 12.81
C LEU A 301 -6.80 0.34 12.94
N SER A 302 -7.41 0.46 14.12
CA SER A 302 -8.81 0.09 14.34
C SER A 302 -9.77 0.93 13.51
N ARG A 303 -9.47 2.22 13.31
CA ARG A 303 -10.29 3.18 12.58
C ARG A 303 -10.17 3.08 11.05
N LEU A 304 -9.17 2.35 10.57
CA LEU A 304 -8.87 2.25 9.15
C LEU A 304 -9.34 0.90 8.60
N THR A 305 -9.80 0.91 7.36
CA THR A 305 -10.04 -0.30 6.55
C THR A 305 -9.18 -0.24 5.32
N PHE A 306 -8.41 -1.30 5.08
CA PHE A 306 -7.68 -1.46 3.84
C PHE A 306 -8.41 -2.46 2.96
N THR A 307 -8.71 -2.01 1.75
CA THR A 307 -9.37 -2.79 0.70
C THR A 307 -8.36 -3.70 -0.01
N ALA A 308 -7.14 -3.22 -0.25
CA ALA A 308 -6.02 -4.00 -0.75
C ALA A 308 -5.71 -5.18 0.19
N ALA A 309 -5.50 -6.36 -0.41
CA ALA A 309 -5.42 -7.61 0.35
C ALA A 309 -4.19 -7.65 1.26
N ASP A 310 -3.03 -7.22 0.75
CA ASP A 310 -1.77 -7.24 1.50
C ASP A 310 -1.77 -6.26 2.68
N LEU A 311 -2.21 -5.01 2.47
CA LEU A 311 -2.38 -3.99 3.51
C LEU A 311 -3.39 -4.44 4.58
N SER A 312 -4.46 -5.14 4.18
CA SER A 312 -5.43 -5.71 5.12
C SER A 312 -4.82 -6.81 5.99
N VAL A 313 -4.01 -7.70 5.38
CA VAL A 313 -3.23 -8.68 6.13
C VAL A 313 -2.28 -7.99 7.11
N TYR A 314 -1.45 -7.05 6.66
CA TYR A 314 -0.53 -6.35 7.56
C TYR A 314 -1.26 -5.65 8.71
N ARG A 315 -2.36 -4.96 8.44
CA ARG A 315 -3.17 -4.32 9.47
C ARG A 315 -3.59 -5.30 10.55
N LEU A 316 -4.20 -6.43 10.15
CA LEU A 316 -4.74 -7.41 11.09
C LEU A 316 -3.62 -8.08 11.89
N VAL A 317 -2.49 -8.38 11.25
CA VAL A 317 -1.31 -8.94 11.92
C VAL A 317 -0.73 -7.96 12.94
N VAL A 318 -0.62 -6.68 12.60
CA VAL A 318 -0.12 -5.65 13.52
C VAL A 318 -1.11 -5.39 14.67
N LEU A 319 -2.43 -5.46 14.40
CA LEU A 319 -3.44 -5.42 15.47
C LEU A 319 -3.30 -6.60 16.43
N PHE A 320 -3.16 -7.82 15.92
CA PHE A 320 -2.94 -9.00 16.76
C PHE A 320 -1.64 -8.91 17.57
N TRP A 321 -0.58 -8.36 16.97
CA TRP A 321 0.65 -8.09 17.67
C TRP A 321 0.45 -7.07 18.80
N ALA A 322 -0.23 -5.97 18.54
CA ALA A 322 -0.49 -4.96 19.57
C ALA A 322 -1.27 -5.55 20.75
N VAL A 323 -2.28 -6.39 20.47
CA VAL A 323 -3.04 -7.11 21.51
C VAL A 323 -2.16 -8.09 22.28
N ALA A 324 -1.26 -8.80 21.60
CA ALA A 324 -0.27 -9.69 22.21
C ALA A 324 0.80 -8.96 23.07
N GLN A 325 0.86 -7.63 22.97
CA GLN A 325 1.64 -6.75 23.85
C GLN A 325 0.78 -6.12 24.96
N GLY A 326 -0.47 -6.58 25.13
CA GLY A 326 -1.39 -6.10 26.16
C GLY A 326 -2.26 -4.90 25.74
N ALA A 327 -2.20 -4.43 24.49
CA ALA A 327 -3.08 -3.38 24.03
C ALA A 327 -4.55 -3.85 23.98
N GLN A 328 -5.48 -2.94 24.28
CA GLN A 328 -6.90 -3.23 24.35
C GLN A 328 -7.64 -2.83 23.07
N LEU A 329 -8.36 -3.78 22.49
CA LEU A 329 -9.33 -3.54 21.43
C LEU A 329 -10.67 -3.09 22.04
N HIS A 330 -11.15 -1.93 21.60
CA HIS A 330 -12.46 -1.41 21.99
C HIS A 330 -13.43 -1.60 20.82
N GLY A 331 -14.52 -2.34 21.03
CA GLY A 331 -15.51 -2.62 19.97
C GLY A 331 -16.09 -1.34 19.33
N GLY A 332 -16.17 -0.25 20.10
CA GLY A 332 -16.59 1.08 19.66
C GLY A 332 -15.68 1.81 18.68
N ALA A 333 -14.51 1.26 18.31
CA ALA A 333 -13.66 1.80 17.24
C ALA A 333 -13.10 0.95 16.06
N LEU A 334 -13.34 -0.37 16.05
CA LEU A 334 -13.10 -1.23 14.91
C LEU A 334 -14.01 -0.83 13.75
N ALA A 335 -13.42 -0.53 12.60
CA ALA A 335 -14.12 -0.44 11.34
C ALA A 335 -14.41 -1.86 10.81
N GLY A 336 -15.63 -2.09 10.30
CA GLY A 336 -16.10 -3.42 9.87
C GLY A 336 -16.50 -4.36 11.01
N ARG A 337 -17.15 -3.85 12.05
CA ARG A 337 -17.45 -4.54 13.34
C ARG A 337 -18.16 -5.88 13.21
N ASP A 338 -18.91 -6.08 12.13
CA ASP A 338 -19.79 -7.24 12.00
C ASP A 338 -19.04 -8.51 11.58
N ILE A 339 -17.77 -8.37 11.15
CA ILE A 339 -16.96 -9.50 10.69
C ILE A 339 -15.87 -9.79 11.74
N PRO A 340 -15.81 -11.03 12.28
CA PRO A 340 -14.73 -11.43 13.18
C PRO A 340 -13.34 -11.22 12.59
N LEU A 341 -12.36 -10.85 13.43
CA LEU A 341 -11.04 -10.43 12.95
C LEU A 341 -10.28 -11.58 12.28
N LEU A 342 -10.46 -12.82 12.76
CA LEU A 342 -9.88 -14.00 12.10
C LEU A 342 -10.49 -14.23 10.73
N GLU A 343 -11.80 -14.02 10.57
CA GLU A 343 -12.47 -14.16 9.28
C GLU A 343 -12.04 -13.07 8.30
N GLN A 344 -11.85 -11.83 8.78
CA GLN A 344 -11.26 -10.77 7.96
C GLN A 344 -9.84 -11.15 7.50
N LEU A 345 -9.02 -11.75 8.37
CA LEU A 345 -7.67 -12.17 8.01
C LEU A 345 -7.71 -13.28 6.97
N ARG A 346 -8.53 -14.32 7.20
CA ARG A 346 -8.76 -15.42 6.26
C ARG A 346 -9.17 -14.90 4.88
N SER A 347 -10.20 -14.06 4.83
CA SER A 347 -10.69 -13.45 3.58
C SER A 347 -9.62 -12.63 2.87
N SER A 348 -8.83 -11.84 3.61
CA SER A 348 -7.74 -11.06 3.01
C SER A 348 -6.60 -11.93 2.48
N VAL A 349 -6.25 -13.03 3.16
CA VAL A 349 -5.25 -13.97 2.65
C VAL A 349 -5.73 -14.70 1.40
N LEU A 350 -7.00 -15.11 1.35
CA LEU A 350 -7.58 -15.75 0.16
C LEU A 350 -7.60 -14.84 -1.07
N ARG A 351 -7.54 -13.52 -0.88
CA ARG A 351 -7.43 -12.53 -1.96
C ARG A 351 -5.99 -12.25 -2.40
N LEU A 352 -4.98 -12.77 -1.71
CA LEU A 352 -3.59 -12.63 -2.12
C LEU A 352 -3.32 -13.52 -3.34
N GLY A 353 -2.69 -12.96 -4.36
CA GLY A 353 -2.20 -13.74 -5.50
C GLY A 353 -0.99 -14.60 -5.13
N ARG A 354 -0.13 -14.12 -4.21
CA ARG A 354 1.04 -14.84 -3.68
C ARG A 354 1.21 -14.63 -2.17
N PRO A 355 0.50 -15.40 -1.32
CA PRO A 355 0.60 -15.28 0.13
C PRO A 355 2.05 -15.33 0.66
N HIS A 356 2.90 -16.13 0.03
CA HIS A 356 4.30 -16.31 0.43
C HIS A 356 5.10 -14.98 0.46
N ASP A 357 4.89 -14.06 -0.48
CA ASP A 357 5.67 -12.82 -0.55
C ASP A 357 5.35 -11.89 0.64
N VAL A 358 4.07 -11.78 1.00
CA VAL A 358 3.59 -11.05 2.19
C VAL A 358 4.12 -11.69 3.48
N LEU A 359 4.06 -13.02 3.56
CA LEU A 359 4.50 -13.77 4.73
C LEU A 359 6.03 -13.74 4.91
N ARG A 360 6.81 -13.73 3.83
CA ARG A 360 8.27 -13.55 3.87
C ARG A 360 8.64 -12.21 4.49
N LEU A 361 7.92 -11.14 4.12
CA LEU A 361 8.14 -9.83 4.73
C LEU A 361 7.82 -9.85 6.22
N LEU A 362 6.67 -10.42 6.60
CA LEU A 362 6.28 -10.55 8.01
C LEU A 362 7.32 -11.32 8.82
N ARG A 363 7.84 -12.43 8.31
CA ARG A 363 8.91 -13.19 8.96
C ARG A 363 10.16 -12.35 9.21
N ARG A 364 10.55 -11.51 8.24
CA ARG A 364 11.76 -10.68 8.35
C ARG A 364 11.56 -9.50 9.30
N LEU A 365 10.38 -8.88 9.30
CA LEU A 365 10.08 -7.77 10.18
C LEU A 365 9.80 -8.27 11.60
N GLY A 366 8.95 -9.27 11.75
CA GLY A 366 8.44 -9.73 13.03
C GLY A 366 8.39 -11.26 13.10
N PRO A 367 9.50 -11.95 13.40
CA PRO A 367 9.53 -13.40 13.44
C PRO A 367 8.59 -13.98 14.52
N ASP A 368 8.40 -13.26 15.64
CA ASP A 368 7.43 -13.61 16.67
C ASP A 368 6.00 -13.56 16.12
N GLN A 369 5.67 -12.53 15.35
CA GLN A 369 4.32 -12.32 14.77
C GLN A 369 4.05 -13.32 13.65
N PHE A 370 5.05 -13.60 12.83
CA PHE A 370 4.97 -14.67 11.86
C PHE A 370 4.71 -16.03 12.54
N THR A 371 5.37 -16.31 13.66
CA THR A 371 5.17 -17.53 14.45
C THR A 371 3.78 -17.57 15.08
N LEU A 372 3.30 -16.44 15.61
CA LEU A 372 1.93 -16.29 16.12
C LEU A 372 0.89 -16.66 15.06
N LEU A 373 1.09 -16.25 13.81
CA LEU A 373 0.22 -16.62 12.68
C LEU A 373 0.38 -18.09 12.28
N ALA A 374 1.60 -18.61 12.26
CA ALA A 374 1.88 -19.99 11.88
C ALA A 374 1.21 -21.01 12.82
N PHE A 375 1.13 -20.69 14.12
CA PHE A 375 0.41 -21.49 15.11
C PHE A 375 -1.03 -21.02 15.35
N SER A 376 -1.54 -20.06 14.56
CA SER A 376 -2.92 -19.57 14.63
C SER A 376 -3.91 -20.58 14.01
N PRO A 377 -5.23 -20.36 14.14
CA PRO A 377 -6.25 -21.20 13.50
C PRO A 377 -6.14 -21.27 11.97
N LEU A 378 -5.42 -20.32 11.37
CA LEU A 378 -5.19 -20.23 9.95
C LEU A 378 -3.83 -20.81 9.53
N GLY A 379 -3.05 -21.36 10.46
CA GLY A 379 -1.68 -21.85 10.22
C GLY A 379 -1.57 -22.81 9.05
N ASP A 380 -2.50 -23.77 8.94
CA ASP A 380 -2.52 -24.78 7.88
C ASP A 380 -2.90 -24.19 6.51
N GLU A 381 -3.68 -23.11 6.51
CA GLU A 381 -4.11 -22.38 5.30
C GLU A 381 -3.05 -21.37 4.83
N ILE A 382 -2.27 -20.82 5.75
CA ILE A 382 -1.40 -19.67 5.52
C ILE A 382 0.08 -20.08 5.42
N VAL A 383 0.56 -21.04 6.23
CA VAL A 383 2.00 -21.26 6.43
C VAL A 383 2.44 -22.72 6.17
N PRO A 384 2.37 -23.25 4.93
CA PRO A 384 2.89 -24.60 4.68
C PRO A 384 4.43 -24.68 4.69
N VAL A 385 5.18 -23.56 4.55
CA VAL A 385 6.63 -23.61 4.22
C VAL A 385 7.51 -22.68 5.10
N GLY A 386 6.96 -21.77 5.89
CA GLY A 386 7.75 -20.65 6.41
C GLY A 386 8.37 -20.78 7.81
N LEU A 387 8.05 -21.82 8.60
CA LEU A 387 8.65 -22.04 9.93
C LEU A 387 10.09 -22.61 9.85
N GLN A 388 10.52 -23.09 8.69
CA GLN A 388 11.89 -23.58 8.49
C GLN A 388 12.89 -22.45 8.76
N GLY A 389 13.68 -22.57 9.83
CA GLY A 389 14.65 -21.56 10.26
C GLY A 389 14.19 -20.62 11.38
N LEU A 390 13.06 -20.89 12.05
CA LEU A 390 12.71 -20.25 13.32
C LEU A 390 12.78 -21.28 14.45
N GLY A 391 13.58 -21.00 15.47
CA GLY A 391 13.69 -21.88 16.65
C GLY A 391 12.52 -21.61 17.60
N LEU A 392 11.89 -22.65 18.14
CA LEU A 392 10.88 -22.50 19.19
C LEU A 392 11.43 -23.00 20.53
N ILE A 393 11.44 -22.13 21.53
CA ILE A 393 11.90 -22.44 22.88
C ILE A 393 10.72 -23.03 23.66
N THR A 394 10.73 -24.35 23.86
CA THR A 394 9.64 -25.11 24.50
C THR A 394 9.93 -25.50 25.95
N GLY A 395 11.03 -24.99 26.50
CA GLY A 395 11.48 -25.25 27.86
C GLY A 395 12.92 -25.74 27.89
N GLN A 396 13.14 -27.03 28.02
CA GLN A 396 14.50 -27.59 28.00
C GLN A 396 15.08 -27.71 26.60
N HIS A 397 14.29 -27.45 25.55
CA HIS A 397 14.72 -27.63 24.16
C HIS A 397 14.39 -26.38 23.33
N ILE A 398 15.19 -26.18 22.29
CA ILE A 398 14.86 -25.35 21.13
C ILE A 398 14.56 -26.29 19.97
N VAL A 399 13.35 -26.22 19.45
CA VAL A 399 12.93 -27.00 18.28
C VAL A 399 13.17 -26.14 17.03
N LEU A 400 14.07 -26.57 16.15
CA LEU A 400 14.46 -25.84 14.93
C LEU A 400 14.48 -26.81 13.74
N GLY A 401 13.57 -26.63 12.78
CA GLY A 401 13.53 -27.47 11.58
C GLY A 401 13.36 -28.97 11.86
N GLY A 402 12.68 -29.32 12.96
CA GLY A 402 12.51 -30.71 13.42
C GLY A 402 13.66 -31.24 14.27
N ALA A 403 14.78 -30.52 14.39
CA ALA A 403 15.86 -30.86 15.31
C ALA A 403 15.61 -30.26 16.70
N GLU A 404 15.99 -30.99 17.75
CA GLU A 404 15.91 -30.51 19.13
C GLU A 404 17.30 -30.18 19.69
N HIS A 405 17.48 -28.94 20.14
CA HIS A 405 18.70 -28.49 20.79
C HIS A 405 18.44 -28.31 22.29
N LYS A 406 19.13 -29.12 23.11
CA LYS A 406 18.96 -29.07 24.57
C LYS A 406 19.58 -27.82 25.18
N LEU A 407 18.80 -27.07 25.93
CA LEU A 407 19.24 -25.94 26.73
C LEU A 407 19.81 -26.41 28.08
N PRO A 408 20.86 -25.75 28.59
CA PRO A 408 21.53 -26.17 29.81
C PRO A 408 20.69 -25.85 31.06
N GLY A 409 20.59 -26.83 31.96
CA GLY A 409 19.99 -26.65 33.28
C GLY A 409 18.53 -26.19 33.23
N ARG A 410 18.18 -25.22 34.08
CA ARG A 410 16.82 -24.66 34.18
C ARG A 410 16.51 -23.54 33.19
N THR A 411 17.48 -23.17 32.35
CA THR A 411 17.50 -21.89 31.62
C THR A 411 16.25 -21.64 30.77
N GLY A 412 15.92 -22.55 29.85
CA GLY A 412 14.78 -22.32 28.97
C GLY A 412 13.42 -22.51 29.67
N ARG A 413 13.36 -23.30 30.75
CA ARG A 413 12.18 -23.34 31.64
C ARG A 413 11.92 -21.97 32.26
N VAL A 414 12.94 -21.34 32.84
CA VAL A 414 12.81 -20.00 33.42
C VAL A 414 12.40 -18.99 32.35
N ALA A 415 13.03 -19.05 31.17
CA ALA A 415 12.69 -18.15 30.07
C ALA A 415 11.22 -18.28 29.65
N VAL A 416 10.67 -19.49 29.53
CA VAL A 416 9.26 -19.71 29.19
C VAL A 416 8.33 -19.18 30.28
N LEU A 417 8.62 -19.46 31.56
CA LEU A 417 7.79 -19.00 32.68
C LEU A 417 7.83 -17.47 32.86
N GLN A 418 8.99 -16.84 32.66
CA GLN A 418 9.13 -15.38 32.69
C GLN A 418 8.35 -14.71 31.56
N ALA A 419 8.37 -15.28 30.35
CA ALA A 419 7.59 -14.75 29.23
C ALA A 419 6.06 -14.88 29.42
N LEU A 420 5.63 -15.82 30.27
CA LEU A 420 4.25 -15.98 30.73
C LEU A 420 3.89 -15.08 31.92
N GLU A 421 4.84 -14.28 32.44
CA GLU A 421 4.67 -13.46 33.64
C GLU A 421 4.29 -14.28 34.88
N LEU A 422 4.81 -15.52 34.97
CA LEU A 422 4.65 -16.38 36.13
C LEU A 422 5.81 -16.19 37.11
N PRO A 423 5.55 -16.20 38.44
CA PRO A 423 6.58 -16.01 39.44
C PRO A 423 7.59 -17.16 39.40
N TYR A 424 8.86 -16.84 39.13
CA TYR A 424 9.98 -17.78 39.13
C TYR A 424 11.29 -17.06 39.44
N ASP A 425 12.29 -17.78 39.97
CA ASP A 425 13.61 -17.22 40.23
C ASP A 425 14.27 -16.74 38.93
N ASP A 426 14.87 -15.55 38.98
CA ASP A 426 15.66 -15.03 37.87
C ASP A 426 16.83 -15.96 37.51
N LEU A 427 17.20 -15.91 36.23
CA LEU A 427 18.43 -16.53 35.75
C LEU A 427 19.64 -15.89 36.41
N LYS A 428 20.58 -16.72 36.87
CA LYS A 428 21.89 -16.22 37.28
C LYS A 428 22.59 -15.59 36.06
N ARG A 429 23.43 -14.57 36.29
CA ARG A 429 24.18 -13.89 35.21
C ARG A 429 24.95 -14.87 34.30
N SER A 430 25.51 -15.94 34.86
CA SER A 430 26.22 -16.98 34.11
C SER A 430 25.29 -17.82 33.22
N GLU A 431 24.08 -18.12 33.69
CA GLU A 431 23.04 -18.83 32.93
C GLU A 431 22.54 -17.95 31.77
N ALA A 432 22.26 -16.67 32.04
CA ALA A 432 21.85 -15.72 31.02
C ALA A 432 22.93 -15.50 29.94
N LYS A 433 24.22 -15.46 30.33
CA LYS A 433 25.34 -15.36 29.38
C LYS A 433 25.42 -16.59 28.48
N ARG A 434 25.34 -17.80 29.06
CA ARG A 434 25.36 -19.06 28.31
C ARG A 434 24.14 -19.19 27.40
N TYR A 435 22.97 -18.75 27.85
CA TYR A 435 21.75 -18.70 27.06
C TYR A 435 21.93 -17.82 25.80
N LYS A 436 22.41 -16.59 25.98
CA LYS A 436 22.71 -15.68 24.86
C LYS A 436 23.74 -16.26 23.90
N GLN A 437 24.75 -16.96 24.41
CA GLN A 437 25.75 -17.63 23.58
C GLN A 437 25.12 -18.72 22.70
N ILE A 438 24.30 -19.61 23.26
CA ILE A 438 23.63 -20.67 22.50
C ILE A 438 22.72 -20.07 21.42
N LEU A 439 21.95 -19.03 21.75
CA LEU A 439 21.13 -18.34 20.77
C LEU A 439 21.97 -17.70 19.64
N GLY A 440 23.15 -17.16 19.98
CA GLY A 440 24.10 -16.65 19.00
C GLY A 440 24.70 -17.74 18.11
N GLU A 441 25.03 -18.90 18.67
CA GLU A 441 25.59 -20.06 17.95
C GLU A 441 24.58 -20.65 16.94
N LEU A 442 23.29 -20.64 17.27
CA LEU A 442 22.24 -21.09 16.35
C LEU A 442 22.08 -20.15 15.14
N GLY A 443 22.48 -18.89 15.24
CA GLY A 443 22.45 -17.92 14.13
C GLY A 443 21.04 -17.66 13.57
N GLN A 444 19.99 -18.07 14.26
CA GLN A 444 18.59 -17.98 13.84
C GLN A 444 17.73 -17.33 14.92
N PRO A 445 16.63 -16.65 14.56
CA PRO A 445 15.69 -16.13 15.55
C PRO A 445 15.07 -17.29 16.33
N CYS A 446 15.04 -17.16 17.66
CA CYS A 446 14.39 -18.12 18.55
C CYS A 446 13.24 -17.46 19.30
N ILE A 447 12.05 -18.05 19.17
CA ILE A 447 10.78 -17.54 19.67
C ILE A 447 10.43 -18.27 20.97
N ASN A 448 10.00 -17.53 21.98
CA ASN A 448 9.64 -18.12 23.26
C ASN A 448 8.19 -18.61 23.27
N ALA A 449 7.97 -19.92 23.51
CA ALA A 449 6.62 -20.48 23.55
C ALA A 449 5.75 -19.87 24.66
N GLY A 450 6.35 -19.40 25.76
CA GLY A 450 5.63 -18.68 26.81
C GLY A 450 5.03 -17.35 26.33
N TRP A 451 5.73 -16.63 25.45
CA TRP A 451 5.19 -15.42 24.82
C TRP A 451 3.99 -15.75 23.91
N LEU A 452 4.08 -16.82 23.11
CA LEU A 452 2.96 -17.28 22.26
C LEU A 452 1.73 -17.64 23.09
N LEU A 453 1.90 -18.38 24.18
CA LEU A 453 0.81 -18.74 25.08
C LEU A 453 0.14 -17.51 25.71
N ARG A 454 0.93 -16.52 26.15
CA ARG A 454 0.41 -15.24 26.65
C ARG A 454 -0.36 -14.50 25.56
N ALA A 455 0.19 -14.41 24.37
CA ALA A 455 -0.41 -13.76 23.22
C ALA A 455 -1.77 -14.38 22.84
N TYR A 456 -1.86 -15.71 22.76
CA TYR A 456 -3.13 -16.38 22.47
C TYR A 456 -4.18 -16.18 23.54
N THR A 457 -3.78 -16.15 24.81
CA THR A 457 -4.70 -15.82 25.91
C THR A 457 -5.25 -14.40 25.73
N GLN A 458 -4.39 -13.41 25.48
CA GLN A 458 -4.79 -12.02 25.26
C GLN A 458 -5.69 -11.84 24.03
N LEU A 459 -5.43 -12.59 22.95
CA LEU A 459 -6.25 -12.59 21.74
C LEU A 459 -7.62 -13.25 21.96
N ALA A 460 -7.68 -14.34 22.72
CA ALA A 460 -8.93 -14.98 23.11
C ALA A 460 -9.79 -14.02 23.95
N ASP A 461 -9.22 -13.43 25.01
CA ASP A 461 -9.90 -12.45 25.87
C ASP A 461 -10.38 -11.22 25.08
N ALA A 462 -9.57 -10.74 24.13
CA ALA A 462 -9.96 -9.64 23.26
C ALA A 462 -11.13 -10.03 22.35
N SER A 463 -11.15 -11.25 21.81
CA SER A 463 -12.23 -11.75 20.97
C SER A 463 -13.54 -11.92 21.77
N GLU A 464 -13.47 -12.41 23.01
CA GLU A 464 -14.62 -12.51 23.91
C GLU A 464 -15.20 -11.14 24.23
N ARG A 465 -14.36 -10.15 24.56
CA ARG A 465 -14.79 -8.76 24.81
C ARG A 465 -15.47 -8.11 23.61
N LEU A 466 -15.12 -8.55 22.40
CA LEU A 466 -15.75 -8.12 21.15
C LEU A 466 -17.02 -8.92 20.81
N GLY A 467 -17.34 -9.97 21.56
CA GLY A 467 -18.47 -10.86 21.28
C GLY A 467 -18.18 -11.92 20.19
N HIS A 468 -16.94 -12.06 19.75
CA HIS A 468 -16.52 -13.02 18.72
C HIS A 468 -16.16 -14.38 19.35
N LEU A 469 -17.16 -15.09 19.87
CA LEU A 469 -16.96 -16.33 20.65
C LEU A 469 -16.25 -17.44 19.84
N ASN A 470 -16.51 -17.53 18.53
CA ASN A 470 -15.84 -18.49 17.65
C ASN A 470 -14.34 -18.17 17.50
N ASP A 471 -13.98 -16.89 17.37
CA ASP A 471 -12.58 -16.47 17.31
C ASP A 471 -11.87 -16.78 18.64
N ALA A 472 -12.53 -16.51 19.77
CA ALA A 472 -11.99 -16.83 21.09
C ALA A 472 -11.71 -18.33 21.25
N ALA A 473 -12.65 -19.19 20.87
CA ALA A 473 -12.47 -20.65 20.88
C ALA A 473 -11.29 -21.08 19.99
N ALA A 474 -11.14 -20.47 18.81
CA ALA A 474 -10.06 -20.78 17.88
C ALA A 474 -8.68 -20.36 18.44
N TRP A 475 -8.59 -19.20 19.08
CA TRP A 475 -7.36 -18.78 19.78
C TRP A 475 -7.02 -19.68 20.97
N ASN A 476 -8.02 -20.13 21.73
CA ASN A 476 -7.83 -21.11 22.81
C ASN A 476 -7.34 -22.48 22.29
N ALA A 477 -7.82 -22.93 21.13
CA ALA A 477 -7.28 -24.13 20.48
C ALA A 477 -5.82 -23.95 20.06
N SER A 478 -5.44 -22.76 19.59
CA SER A 478 -4.05 -22.42 19.24
C SER A 478 -3.15 -22.38 20.48
N TYR A 479 -3.64 -21.82 21.59
CA TYR A 479 -3.00 -21.93 22.90
C TYR A 479 -2.73 -23.39 23.27
N GLN A 480 -3.74 -24.26 23.17
CA GLN A 480 -3.61 -25.66 23.55
C GLN A 480 -2.56 -26.39 22.70
N ARG A 481 -2.55 -26.15 21.38
CA ARG A 481 -1.53 -26.71 20.48
C ARG A 481 -0.10 -26.35 20.91
N VAL A 482 0.17 -25.07 21.21
CA VAL A 482 1.50 -24.66 21.69
C VAL A 482 1.79 -25.19 23.10
N PHE A 483 0.78 -25.28 23.97
CA PHE A 483 0.93 -25.80 25.31
C PHE A 483 1.37 -27.27 25.31
N ASP A 484 0.81 -28.06 24.41
CA ASP A 484 1.14 -29.48 24.25
C ASP A 484 2.56 -29.72 23.72
N MET A 485 3.18 -28.71 23.09
CA MET A 485 4.59 -28.73 22.68
C MET A 485 5.57 -28.47 23.83
N LEU A 486 5.10 -27.99 24.99
CA LEU A 486 5.96 -27.74 26.15
C LEU A 486 6.38 -29.06 26.82
N SER A 487 7.52 -29.04 27.50
CA SER A 487 7.93 -30.16 28.35
C SER A 487 6.93 -30.42 29.49
N THR A 488 6.76 -31.68 29.89
CA THR A 488 5.77 -32.12 30.90
C THR A 488 5.90 -31.37 32.23
N ASP A 489 7.12 -31.02 32.64
CA ASP A 489 7.39 -30.26 33.87
C ASP A 489 6.90 -28.80 33.77
N LEU A 490 7.03 -28.18 32.60
CA LEU A 490 6.46 -26.85 32.33
C LEU A 490 4.95 -26.87 32.31
N GLN A 491 4.35 -27.86 31.63
CA GLN A 491 2.89 -28.02 31.61
C GLN A 491 2.33 -28.13 33.03
N THR A 492 2.99 -28.92 33.88
CA THR A 492 2.62 -29.09 35.29
C THR A 492 2.74 -27.78 36.07
N ALA A 493 3.87 -27.07 35.92
CA ALA A 493 4.10 -25.80 36.61
C ALA A 493 3.06 -24.73 36.22
N ILE A 494 2.71 -24.62 34.93
CA ILE A 494 1.71 -23.68 34.44
C ILE A 494 0.33 -24.02 35.00
N ARG A 495 -0.09 -25.30 34.98
CA ARG A 495 -1.38 -25.73 35.55
C ARG A 495 -1.50 -25.41 37.04
N GLN A 496 -0.46 -25.71 37.82
CA GLN A 496 -0.41 -25.39 39.26
C GLN A 496 -0.45 -23.88 39.54
N SER A 497 0.13 -23.06 38.66
CA SER A 497 0.09 -21.61 38.80
C SER A 497 -1.30 -21.02 38.53
N LYS A 498 -2.05 -21.60 37.58
CA LYS A 498 -3.43 -21.19 37.28
C LYS A 498 -4.38 -21.56 38.41
N SER A 499 -4.26 -22.75 38.99
CA SER A 499 -5.12 -23.21 40.10
C SER A 499 -4.96 -22.41 41.40
N ARG A 500 -3.88 -21.63 41.55
CA ARG A 500 -3.66 -20.74 42.70
C ARG A 500 -4.25 -19.34 42.52
N LYS A 501 -4.66 -18.97 41.29
CA LYS A 501 -5.23 -17.66 40.96
C LYS A 501 -6.77 -17.68 40.92
N THR A 502 -7.38 -18.88 40.85
CA THR A 502 -8.82 -19.15 41.05
C THR A 502 -9.07 -19.55 42.48
#